data_AF-A0A0Q5FWK3-F1
#
_entry.id   AF-A0A0Q5FWK3-F1
#
_cell.length_a   1.000
_cell.length_b   1.000
_cell.length_c   1.000
_cell.angle_alpha   90.00
_cell.angle_beta   90.00
_cell.angle_gamma   90.00
#
_symmetry.space_group_name_H-M   'P 1'
#
loop_
_entity.id
_entity.type
_entity.pdbx_description
1 polymer ?
#
loop_
_entity_poly.entity_id
_entity_poly.type
_entity_poly.pdbx_seq_one_letter_code
_entity_poly.pdbx_strand_id
1 'polypeptide(L)'
;MRLAALYIDGETSRREFHVHVSAVATADASRDLARIYHLMPDMFGEGTPQRVADDEHVVLVLHGLCEIAGHGTDAEASHIIVDEHGATVGTFRLDDLDREGWDSMDAAVDVVLGHIAGNNAAEYWSHESSCWTNDAPSKRMPFAFHETGTLWMGDSELDSVTDAYGRVHATLNLFVLGGATFPTRGSWNPFRTMVALAIRLADHLSHRSVEDHA
;
A
#
# COMPACT_ATOMS: atom_id res chain seq x y z
N MET A 1 -15.58 -19.22 12.03
CA MET A 1 -14.62 -18.15 11.73
C MET A 1 -14.90 -16.87 12.51
N ARG A 2 -13.86 -16.22 13.02
CA ARG A 2 -13.84 -14.84 13.50
C ARG A 2 -12.75 -14.09 12.75
N LEU A 3 -13.02 -12.82 12.44
CA LEU A 3 -12.08 -11.92 11.78
C LEU A 3 -12.01 -10.63 12.59
N ALA A 4 -10.84 -10.03 12.66
CA ALA A 4 -10.64 -8.72 13.23
C ALA A 4 -9.63 -7.94 12.38
N ALA A 5 -9.84 -6.63 12.29
CA ALA A 5 -8.90 -5.70 11.69
C ALA A 5 -8.79 -4.47 12.56
N LEU A 6 -7.58 -3.94 12.71
CA LEU A 6 -7.28 -2.72 13.47
C LEU A 6 -6.27 -1.91 12.67
N TYR A 7 -6.49 -0.60 12.61
CA TYR A 7 -5.53 0.37 12.09
C TYR A 7 -5.06 1.25 13.22
N ILE A 8 -3.76 1.49 13.24
CA ILE A 8 -3.10 2.39 14.19
C ILE A 8 -2.34 3.40 13.36
N ASP A 9 -2.67 4.67 13.54
CA ASP A 9 -1.98 5.79 12.94
C ASP A 9 -0.71 6.14 13.72
N GLY A 10 0.30 6.63 13.00
CA GLY A 10 1.51 7.15 13.59
C GLY A 10 2.16 8.19 12.69
N GLU A 11 2.95 9.06 13.28
CA GLU A 11 3.65 10.10 12.56
C GLU A 11 4.99 10.42 13.24
N THR A 12 5.94 10.84 12.42
CA THR A 12 7.11 11.60 12.88
C THR A 12 6.83 13.09 12.66
N SER A 13 7.84 13.94 12.84
CA SER A 13 7.69 15.37 12.56
C SER A 13 7.26 15.68 11.11
N ARG A 14 7.54 14.79 10.15
CA ARG A 14 7.40 15.05 8.71
C ARG A 14 6.94 13.85 7.87
N ARG A 15 6.62 12.71 8.48
CA ARG A 15 6.12 11.52 7.77
C ARG A 15 4.98 10.87 8.52
N GLU A 16 3.96 10.46 7.78
CA GLU A 16 2.90 9.61 8.29
C GLU A 16 3.21 8.13 8.06
N PHE A 17 2.77 7.27 8.96
CA PHE A 17 2.73 5.83 8.77
C PHE A 17 1.46 5.26 9.41
N HIS A 18 1.14 4.02 9.09
CA HIS A 18 0.13 3.27 9.82
C HIS A 18 0.52 1.81 9.95
N VAL A 19 0.06 1.19 11.04
CA VAL A 19 0.15 -0.24 11.27
C VAL A 19 -1.25 -0.83 11.11
N HIS A 20 -1.40 -1.73 10.15
CA HIS A 20 -2.60 -2.51 9.93
C HIS A 20 -2.41 -3.91 10.52
N VAL A 21 -3.25 -4.26 11.48
CA VAL A 21 -3.32 -5.61 12.05
C VAL A 21 -4.57 -6.28 11.51
N SER A 22 -4.41 -7.48 10.95
CA SER A 22 -5.52 -8.35 10.58
C SER A 22 -5.36 -9.71 11.25
N ALA A 23 -6.45 -10.27 11.77
CA ALA A 23 -6.46 -11.53 12.49
C ALA A 23 -7.57 -12.45 11.95
N VAL A 24 -7.27 -13.74 11.86
CA VAL A 24 -8.25 -14.78 11.56
C VAL A 24 -8.16 -15.90 12.58
N ALA A 25 -9.32 -16.41 12.98
CA ALA A 25 -9.41 -17.65 13.74
C ALA A 25 -10.57 -18.49 13.19
N THR A 26 -10.32 -19.77 12.90
CA THR A 26 -11.34 -20.69 12.43
C THR A 26 -11.24 -22.03 13.15
N ALA A 27 -12.40 -22.66 13.39
CA ALA A 27 -12.47 -24.02 13.92
C ALA A 27 -12.62 -25.07 12.80
N ASP A 28 -12.76 -24.62 11.55
CA ASP A 28 -12.86 -25.47 10.36
C ASP A 28 -12.32 -24.71 9.16
N ALA A 29 -11.01 -24.82 8.93
CA ALA A 29 -10.36 -24.17 7.81
C ALA A 29 -10.81 -24.72 6.46
N SER A 30 -11.13 -26.02 6.38
CA SER A 30 -11.58 -26.64 5.13
C SER A 30 -12.86 -25.99 4.59
N ARG A 31 -13.78 -25.63 5.49
CA ARG A 31 -15.01 -24.90 5.15
C ARG A 31 -14.75 -23.40 4.92
N ASP A 32 -13.94 -22.79 5.77
CA ASP A 32 -13.86 -21.32 5.85
C ASP A 32 -12.80 -20.70 4.91
N LEU A 33 -11.87 -21.48 4.35
CA LEU A 33 -10.74 -20.98 3.54
C LEU A 33 -11.15 -20.07 2.38
N ALA A 34 -12.17 -20.44 1.61
CA ALA A 34 -12.64 -19.62 0.49
C ALA A 34 -13.19 -18.26 0.93
N ARG A 35 -13.82 -18.22 2.11
CA ARG A 35 -14.35 -16.98 2.69
C ARG A 35 -13.22 -16.12 3.24
N ILE A 36 -12.23 -16.75 3.86
CA ILE A 36 -11.01 -16.10 4.34
C ILE A 36 -10.26 -15.44 3.17
N TYR A 37 -10.14 -16.15 2.04
CA TYR A 37 -9.59 -15.61 0.78
C TYR A 37 -10.29 -14.34 0.31
N HIS A 38 -11.62 -14.33 0.37
CA HIS A 38 -12.37 -13.17 -0.10
C HIS A 38 -12.28 -11.97 0.84
N LEU A 39 -12.19 -12.21 2.16
CA LEU A 39 -12.27 -11.16 3.17
C LEU A 39 -10.91 -10.63 3.63
N MET A 40 -9.87 -11.44 3.51
CA MET A 40 -8.50 -11.10 3.90
C MET A 40 -7.53 -11.58 2.82
N PRO A 41 -7.61 -11.06 1.58
CA PRO A 41 -6.73 -11.50 0.50
C PRO A 41 -5.24 -11.29 0.84
N ASP A 42 -4.92 -10.29 1.65
CA ASP A 42 -3.55 -9.91 2.02
C ASP A 42 -2.82 -10.97 2.84
N MET A 43 -3.54 -11.90 3.50
CA MET A 43 -2.90 -13.01 4.19
C MET A 43 -2.46 -14.12 3.22
N PHE A 44 -2.93 -14.09 1.96
CA PHE A 44 -2.68 -15.15 0.99
C PHE A 44 -1.34 -14.98 0.29
N GLY A 45 -0.39 -15.76 0.76
CA GLY A 45 0.82 -16.14 0.04
C GLY A 45 1.02 -17.66 0.10
N GLU A 46 2.22 -18.11 -0.25
CA GLU A 46 2.62 -19.51 -0.06
C GLU A 46 2.47 -19.93 1.42
N GLY A 47 1.91 -21.12 1.67
CA GLY A 47 1.69 -21.64 3.03
C GLY A 47 0.41 -21.17 3.74
N THR A 48 -0.45 -20.36 3.09
CA THR A 48 -1.67 -19.83 3.73
C THR A 48 -2.67 -20.90 4.18
N PRO A 49 -3.00 -21.93 3.36
CA PRO A 49 -3.91 -22.99 3.82
C PRO A 49 -3.40 -23.69 5.08
N GLN A 50 -2.09 -23.91 5.20
CA GLN A 50 -1.44 -24.53 6.35
C GLN A 50 -1.56 -23.64 7.59
N ARG A 51 -1.18 -22.35 7.47
CA ARG A 51 -1.30 -21.38 8.57
C ARG A 51 -2.73 -21.25 9.07
N VAL A 52 -3.70 -21.17 8.17
CA VAL A 52 -5.12 -20.99 8.53
C VAL A 52 -5.76 -22.25 9.11
N ALA A 53 -5.25 -23.42 8.73
CA ALA A 53 -5.71 -24.71 9.25
C ALA A 53 -5.08 -25.12 10.58
N ASP A 54 -4.11 -24.34 11.06
CA ASP A 54 -3.46 -24.54 12.35
C ASP A 54 -4.43 -24.22 13.50
N ASP A 55 -4.74 -25.23 14.32
CA ASP A 55 -5.65 -25.12 15.46
C ASP A 55 -4.94 -24.79 16.78
N GLU A 56 -3.60 -24.78 16.79
CA GLU A 56 -2.78 -24.41 17.94
C GLU A 56 -2.47 -22.90 17.97
N HIS A 57 -2.58 -22.21 16.82
CA HIS A 57 -2.20 -20.81 16.67
C HIS A 57 -3.37 -19.88 16.32
N VAL A 58 -3.27 -18.62 16.77
CA VAL A 58 -4.05 -17.51 16.20
C VAL A 58 -3.17 -16.79 15.19
N VAL A 59 -3.55 -16.83 13.92
CA VAL A 59 -2.75 -16.21 12.85
C VAL A 59 -3.07 -14.72 12.74
N LEU A 60 -2.01 -13.93 12.84
CA LEU A 60 -2.02 -12.48 12.73
C LEU A 60 -1.14 -12.04 11.57
N VAL A 61 -1.56 -10.98 10.89
CA VAL A 61 -0.78 -10.28 9.86
C VAL A 61 -0.66 -8.83 10.29
N LEU A 62 0.57 -8.36 10.44
CA LEU A 62 0.89 -6.98 10.77
C LEU A 62 1.59 -6.33 9.57
N HIS A 63 0.99 -5.30 8.99
CA HIS A 63 1.55 -4.53 7.89
C HIS A 63 1.84 -3.11 8.36
N GLY A 64 3.10 -2.71 8.30
CA GLY A 64 3.50 -1.31 8.41
C GLY A 64 3.58 -0.69 7.02
N LEU A 65 2.91 0.44 6.80
CA LEU A 65 3.09 1.27 5.61
C LEU A 65 3.47 2.68 6.04
N CYS A 66 4.55 3.19 5.47
CA CYS A 66 5.04 4.54 5.72
C CYS A 66 5.00 5.35 4.42
N GLU A 67 4.67 6.62 4.56
CA GLU A 67 4.82 7.61 3.50
C GLU A 67 6.28 7.69 3.02
N ILE A 68 6.45 7.85 1.71
CA ILE A 68 7.70 8.24 1.09
C ILE A 68 7.42 9.51 0.30
N ALA A 69 8.22 10.57 0.54
CA ALA A 69 8.01 11.83 -0.13
C ALA A 69 8.38 11.77 -1.62
N GLY A 70 7.62 12.49 -2.45
CA GLY A 70 8.00 12.76 -3.83
C GLY A 70 9.03 13.90 -3.88
N HIS A 71 10.13 13.70 -4.60
CA HIS A 71 11.21 14.68 -4.73
C HIS A 71 11.31 15.23 -6.16
N GLY A 72 10.35 16.08 -6.55
CA GLY A 72 10.42 16.88 -7.78
C GLY A 72 10.70 16.07 -9.06
N THR A 73 11.32 16.73 -10.05
CA THR A 73 11.57 16.18 -11.40
C THR A 73 13.05 16.00 -11.71
N ASP A 74 13.91 16.05 -10.70
CA ASP A 74 15.35 15.94 -10.88
C ASP A 74 15.73 14.52 -11.32
N ALA A 75 16.82 14.39 -12.11
CA ALA A 75 17.25 13.10 -12.65
C ALA A 75 17.57 12.04 -11.58
N GLU A 76 17.85 12.49 -10.35
CA GLU A 76 18.15 11.67 -9.20
C GLU A 76 16.89 11.28 -8.39
N ALA A 77 15.70 11.72 -8.79
CA ALA A 77 14.44 11.41 -8.11
C ALA A 77 14.04 9.94 -8.28
N SER A 78 13.07 9.51 -7.45
CA SER A 78 12.40 8.23 -7.62
C SER A 78 11.76 8.14 -9.01
N HIS A 79 11.96 7.02 -9.71
CA HIS A 79 11.49 6.86 -11.08
C HIS A 79 11.16 5.41 -11.40
N ILE A 80 10.36 5.22 -12.46
CA ILE A 80 10.02 3.91 -12.99
C ILE A 80 10.46 3.86 -14.45
N ILE A 81 11.19 2.82 -14.81
CA ILE A 81 11.59 2.53 -16.20
C ILE A 81 11.11 1.15 -16.62
N VAL A 82 11.12 0.91 -17.92
CA VAL A 82 11.05 -0.44 -18.49
C VAL A 82 12.46 -0.80 -18.96
N ASP A 83 13.02 -1.89 -18.43
CA ASP A 83 14.36 -2.33 -18.80
C ASP A 83 14.42 -2.95 -20.21
N GLU A 84 15.62 -3.35 -20.64
CA GLU A 84 15.84 -3.95 -21.97
C GLU A 84 15.11 -5.28 -22.19
N HIS A 85 14.65 -5.94 -21.12
CA HIS A 85 13.91 -7.20 -21.15
C HIS A 85 12.39 -6.98 -21.04
N GLY A 86 11.93 -5.72 -20.95
CA GLY A 86 10.52 -5.39 -20.79
C GLY A 86 10.02 -5.43 -19.33
N ALA A 87 10.90 -5.60 -18.35
CA ALA A 87 10.52 -5.59 -16.95
C ALA A 87 10.35 -4.16 -16.44
N THR A 88 9.32 -3.92 -15.62
CA THR A 88 9.14 -2.64 -14.93
C THR A 88 10.07 -2.58 -13.72
N VAL A 89 10.94 -1.58 -13.69
CA VAL A 89 11.92 -1.36 -12.62
C VAL A 89 11.66 -0.02 -11.96
N GLY A 90 11.30 -0.07 -10.68
CA GLY A 90 11.15 1.12 -9.84
C GLY A 90 12.42 1.39 -9.02
N THR A 91 12.92 2.61 -9.10
CA THR A 91 13.99 3.13 -8.23
C THR A 91 13.36 4.10 -7.25
N PHE A 92 13.44 3.80 -5.95
CA PHE A 92 12.91 4.65 -4.88
C PHE A 92 14.06 5.25 -4.09
N ARG A 93 14.11 6.58 -4.04
CA ARG A 93 15.11 7.34 -3.29
C ARG A 93 14.48 7.83 -2.00
N LEU A 94 15.02 7.32 -0.89
CA LEU A 94 14.60 7.71 0.45
C LEU A 94 15.50 8.84 0.95
N ASP A 95 14.90 9.91 1.46
CA ASP A 95 15.61 10.91 2.27
C ASP A 95 15.75 10.43 3.74
N ASP A 96 16.39 11.25 4.57
CA ASP A 96 16.60 10.90 5.98
C ASP A 96 15.29 10.90 6.79
N LEU A 97 14.29 11.68 6.37
CA LEU A 97 12.98 11.73 7.02
C LEU A 97 12.15 10.49 6.69
N ASP A 98 12.25 9.96 5.47
CA ASP A 98 11.64 8.69 5.08
C ASP A 98 12.22 7.54 5.92
N ARG A 99 13.55 7.54 6.12
CA ARG A 99 14.24 6.55 6.97
C ARG A 99 13.80 6.64 8.42
N GLU A 100 13.72 7.86 8.97
CA GLU A 100 13.20 8.10 10.33
C GLU A 100 11.75 7.61 10.46
N GLY A 101 10.91 7.87 9.46
CA GLY A 101 9.53 7.35 9.40
C GLY A 101 9.48 5.83 9.45
N TRP A 102 10.33 5.14 8.67
CA TRP A 102 10.45 3.69 8.70
C TRP A 102 10.93 3.15 10.04
N ASP A 103 11.94 3.77 10.65
CA ASP A 103 12.44 3.36 11.97
C ASP A 103 11.34 3.50 13.04
N SER A 104 10.56 4.59 12.99
CA SER A 104 9.44 4.82 13.90
C SER A 104 8.30 3.82 13.69
N MET A 105 7.97 3.52 12.42
CA MET A 105 6.98 2.51 12.06
C MET A 105 7.40 1.11 12.54
N ASP A 106 8.67 0.72 12.34
CA ASP A 106 9.19 -0.58 12.80
C ASP A 106 9.07 -0.71 14.33
N ALA A 107 9.40 0.36 15.07
CA ALA A 107 9.25 0.41 16.51
C ALA A 107 7.76 0.33 16.94
N ALA A 108 6.86 0.97 16.21
CA ALA A 108 5.42 0.88 16.47
C ALA A 108 4.90 -0.56 16.26
N VAL A 109 5.35 -1.24 15.20
CA VAL A 109 5.03 -2.66 14.96
C VAL A 109 5.49 -3.53 16.13
N ASP A 110 6.69 -3.31 16.66
CA ASP A 110 7.20 -4.06 17.83
C ASP A 110 6.35 -3.83 19.08
N VAL A 111 5.93 -2.59 19.34
CA VAL A 111 5.04 -2.27 20.46
C VAL A 111 3.68 -2.94 20.31
N VAL A 112 3.09 -2.88 19.11
CA VAL A 112 1.80 -3.52 18.82
C VAL A 112 1.88 -5.03 18.98
N LEU A 113 2.93 -5.65 18.44
CA LEU A 113 3.17 -7.08 18.57
C LEU A 113 3.34 -7.47 20.05
N GLY A 114 4.11 -6.70 20.82
CA GLY A 114 4.29 -6.93 22.25
C GLY A 114 2.96 -6.85 23.03
N HIS A 115 2.08 -5.90 22.69
CA HIS A 115 0.76 -5.82 23.30
C HIS A 115 -0.15 -7.00 22.95
N ILE A 116 -0.10 -7.47 21.70
CA ILE A 116 -0.92 -8.61 21.25
C ILE A 116 -0.41 -9.92 21.86
N ALA A 117 0.91 -10.15 21.86
CA ALA A 117 1.52 -11.34 22.41
C ALA A 117 1.43 -11.41 23.95
N GLY A 118 1.44 -10.25 24.62
CA GLY A 118 1.43 -10.15 26.07
C GLY A 118 2.68 -10.79 26.67
N ASN A 119 2.50 -11.82 27.51
CA ASN A 119 3.62 -12.57 28.10
C ASN A 119 4.03 -13.80 27.28
N ASN A 120 3.40 -14.03 26.12
CA ASN A 120 3.73 -15.16 25.24
C ASN A 120 4.84 -14.77 24.27
N ALA A 121 5.59 -15.75 23.79
CA ALA A 121 6.49 -15.55 22.66
C ALA A 121 5.68 -15.52 21.36
N ALA A 122 5.92 -14.52 20.51
CA ALA A 122 5.38 -14.51 19.16
C ALA A 122 6.22 -15.44 18.28
N GLU A 123 5.55 -16.31 17.53
CA GLU A 123 6.18 -17.16 16.51
C GLU A 123 5.93 -16.58 15.12
N TYR A 124 6.87 -16.83 14.21
CA TYR A 124 6.88 -16.30 12.86
C TYR A 124 6.85 -17.45 11.86
N TRP A 125 6.10 -17.28 10.78
CA TRP A 125 6.02 -18.29 9.74
C TRP A 125 7.27 -18.25 8.87
N SER A 126 8.00 -19.36 8.83
CA SER A 126 9.12 -19.57 7.92
C SER A 126 8.62 -20.16 6.59
N HIS A 127 8.84 -19.42 5.50
CA HIS A 127 8.51 -19.91 4.16
C HIS A 127 9.43 -21.05 3.70
N GLU A 128 10.70 -21.05 4.12
CA GLU A 128 11.68 -22.07 3.74
C GLU A 128 11.36 -23.45 4.35
N SER A 129 11.03 -23.47 5.64
CA SER A 129 10.72 -24.70 6.37
C SER A 129 9.23 -25.02 6.46
N SER A 130 8.36 -24.10 6.01
CA SER A 130 6.90 -24.23 6.10
C SER A 130 6.42 -24.58 7.51
N CYS A 131 6.97 -23.90 8.52
CA CYS A 131 6.59 -24.06 9.92
C CYS A 131 6.75 -22.75 10.70
N TRP A 132 6.15 -22.69 11.89
CA TRP A 132 6.36 -21.62 12.85
C TRP A 132 7.72 -21.74 13.54
N THR A 133 8.41 -20.62 13.71
CA THR A 133 9.72 -20.52 14.36
C THR A 133 9.77 -19.31 15.30
N ASN A 134 10.79 -19.25 16.15
CA ASN A 134 11.05 -18.08 17.00
C ASN A 134 11.95 -17.04 16.33
N ASP A 135 12.30 -17.25 15.05
CA ASP A 135 13.21 -16.38 14.32
C ASP A 135 12.42 -15.31 13.56
N ALA A 136 12.46 -14.08 14.07
CA ALA A 136 11.78 -12.96 13.42
C ALA A 136 12.40 -12.66 12.04
N PRO A 137 11.59 -12.55 10.98
CA PRO A 137 12.08 -12.16 9.66
C PRO A 137 12.45 -10.67 9.63
N SER A 138 13.12 -10.24 8.57
CA SER A 138 13.24 -8.81 8.26
C SER A 138 11.86 -8.19 8.12
N LYS A 139 11.59 -7.10 8.85
CA LYS A 139 10.34 -6.33 8.73
C LYS A 139 10.23 -5.58 7.41
N ARG A 140 11.39 -5.20 6.83
CA ARG A 140 11.46 -4.41 5.60
C ARG A 140 11.50 -5.32 4.40
N MET A 141 10.57 -5.09 3.48
CA MET A 141 10.43 -5.83 2.25
C MET A 141 11.12 -5.06 1.11
N PRO A 142 11.85 -5.75 0.20
CA PRO A 142 12.62 -5.12 -0.86
C PRO A 142 11.76 -4.75 -2.08
N PHE A 143 10.49 -4.37 -1.87
CA PHE A 143 9.58 -3.95 -2.93
C PHE A 143 8.58 -2.93 -2.41
N ALA A 144 8.11 -2.07 -3.30
CA ALA A 144 7.11 -1.07 -3.00
C ALA A 144 5.69 -1.63 -3.18
N PHE A 145 4.75 -1.04 -2.47
CA PHE A 145 3.32 -1.22 -2.68
C PHE A 145 2.69 0.15 -2.89
N HIS A 146 1.65 0.18 -3.71
CA HIS A 146 0.87 1.39 -3.96
C HIS A 146 1.73 2.51 -4.57
N GLU A 147 2.47 2.26 -5.64
CA GLU A 147 3.21 3.29 -6.34
C GLU A 147 2.26 4.35 -6.91
N THR A 148 2.60 5.63 -6.75
CA THR A 148 1.78 6.77 -7.21
C THR A 148 2.64 7.89 -7.77
N GLY A 149 2.00 8.85 -8.44
CA GLY A 149 2.64 10.11 -8.83
C GLY A 149 3.54 10.02 -10.03
N THR A 150 3.41 9.01 -10.90
CA THR A 150 4.18 8.92 -12.14
C THR A 150 3.72 9.89 -13.23
N LEU A 151 2.49 10.42 -13.13
CA LEU A 151 1.86 11.34 -14.07
C LEU A 151 1.05 12.39 -13.30
N TRP A 152 1.67 13.00 -12.28
CA TRP A 152 0.97 13.78 -11.26
C TRP A 152 0.22 15.00 -11.83
N MET A 153 -0.83 15.39 -11.12
CA MET A 153 -1.63 16.59 -11.41
C MET A 153 -0.94 17.86 -10.92
N GLY A 154 -1.12 18.95 -11.64
CA GLY A 154 -0.75 20.30 -11.22
C GLY A 154 -1.42 21.36 -12.08
N ASP A 155 -1.05 22.61 -11.84
CA ASP A 155 -1.68 23.77 -12.48
C ASP A 155 -0.99 24.17 -13.80
N SER A 156 0.23 23.68 -14.06
CA SER A 156 1.04 24.07 -15.20
C SER A 156 1.74 22.89 -15.86
N GLU A 157 1.95 22.96 -17.17
CA GLU A 157 2.78 22.00 -17.92
C GLU A 157 4.27 22.06 -17.54
N LEU A 158 4.70 23.12 -16.83
CA LEU A 158 6.07 23.29 -16.37
C LEU A 158 6.40 22.46 -15.13
N ASP A 159 5.40 22.09 -14.34
CA ASP A 159 5.57 21.44 -13.03
C ASP A 159 4.71 20.19 -12.83
N SER A 160 3.95 19.77 -13.85
CA SER A 160 3.09 18.59 -13.80
C SER A 160 2.85 17.99 -15.18
N VAL A 161 2.41 16.73 -15.19
CA VAL A 161 2.11 16.01 -16.45
C VAL A 161 0.65 16.19 -16.85
N THR A 162 -0.23 16.26 -15.85
CA THR A 162 -1.66 16.37 -16.05
C THR A 162 -2.22 17.60 -15.34
N ASP A 163 -3.33 18.14 -15.84
CA ASP A 163 -4.06 19.19 -15.15
C ASP A 163 -4.82 18.64 -13.94
N ALA A 164 -5.49 19.52 -13.22
CA ALA A 164 -6.28 19.15 -12.05
C ALA A 164 -7.38 18.11 -12.33
N TYR A 165 -7.78 17.82 -13.57
CA TYR A 165 -8.75 16.76 -13.91
C TYR A 165 -8.08 15.50 -14.47
N GLY A 166 -6.75 15.43 -14.47
CA GLY A 166 -6.01 14.31 -15.02
C GLY A 166 -5.85 14.38 -16.55
N ARG A 167 -6.21 15.49 -17.21
CA ARG A 167 -5.96 15.66 -18.65
C ARG A 167 -4.48 15.93 -18.88
N VAL A 168 -3.86 15.22 -19.83
CA VAL A 168 -2.48 15.50 -20.23
C VAL A 168 -2.40 16.89 -20.88
N HIS A 169 -1.57 17.79 -20.34
CA HIS A 169 -1.50 19.20 -20.73
C HIS A 169 -1.31 19.41 -22.25
N ALA A 170 -0.48 18.57 -22.88
CA ALA A 170 -0.19 18.63 -24.31
C ALA A 170 -1.34 18.18 -25.23
N THR A 171 -2.49 17.80 -24.68
CA THR A 171 -3.62 17.21 -25.44
C THR A 171 -4.97 17.76 -24.99
N LEU A 172 -5.99 17.62 -25.85
CA LEU A 172 -7.34 18.06 -25.51
C LEU A 172 -8.25 16.94 -24.98
N ASN A 173 -7.90 15.68 -25.24
CA ASN A 173 -8.79 14.52 -25.06
C ASN A 173 -8.11 13.26 -24.49
N LEU A 174 -6.89 13.37 -23.97
CA LEU A 174 -6.22 12.26 -23.27
C LEU A 174 -6.22 12.52 -21.76
N PHE A 175 -6.74 11.56 -20.99
CA PHE A 175 -6.87 11.65 -19.53
C PHE A 175 -6.22 10.45 -18.85
N VAL A 176 -5.66 10.70 -17.68
CA VAL A 176 -5.04 9.72 -16.79
C VAL A 176 -5.86 9.66 -15.51
N LEU A 177 -6.00 8.46 -14.94
CA LEU A 177 -6.68 8.23 -13.67
C LEU A 177 -5.87 7.27 -12.79
N GLY A 178 -6.21 7.26 -11.51
CA GLY A 178 -5.64 6.35 -10.53
C GLY A 178 -4.48 6.96 -9.75
N GLY A 179 -3.64 6.10 -9.16
CA GLY A 179 -2.53 6.55 -8.32
C GLY A 179 -1.50 7.41 -9.06
N ALA A 180 -1.37 7.23 -10.38
CA ALA A 180 -0.43 7.98 -11.21
C ALA A 180 -0.61 9.50 -11.10
N THR A 181 -1.84 9.98 -10.87
CA THR A 181 -2.18 11.41 -10.87
C THR A 181 -1.90 12.09 -9.53
N PHE A 182 -1.46 11.38 -8.49
CA PHE A 182 -1.31 11.95 -7.15
C PHE A 182 -0.06 12.85 -7.09
N PRO A 183 -0.18 14.15 -6.75
CA PRO A 183 0.98 15.03 -6.56
C PRO A 183 1.79 14.64 -5.32
N THR A 184 1.10 14.22 -4.27
CA THR A 184 1.66 13.63 -3.05
C THR A 184 0.72 12.54 -2.57
N ARG A 185 1.24 11.63 -1.72
CA ARG A 185 0.44 10.62 -1.04
C ARG A 185 0.84 10.56 0.41
N GLY A 186 -0.09 10.19 1.28
CA GLY A 186 0.24 9.75 2.65
C GLY A 186 0.52 8.25 2.70
N SER A 187 0.56 7.70 3.91
CA SER A 187 0.77 6.27 4.14
C SER A 187 -0.42 5.40 3.74
N TRP A 188 -1.64 5.94 3.87
CA TRP A 188 -2.91 5.21 3.71
C TRP A 188 -3.15 4.65 2.29
N ASN A 189 -3.97 3.60 2.21
CA ASN A 189 -4.31 2.93 0.95
C ASN A 189 -4.97 3.91 -0.05
N PRO A 190 -4.49 3.99 -1.30
CA PRO A 190 -4.89 5.04 -2.25
C PRO A 190 -6.29 4.84 -2.84
N PHE A 191 -6.90 3.66 -2.66
CA PHE A 191 -8.09 3.25 -3.40
C PHE A 191 -9.27 4.23 -3.30
N ARG A 192 -9.58 4.72 -2.09
CA ARG A 192 -10.70 5.67 -1.90
C ARG A 192 -10.46 6.98 -2.65
N THR A 193 -9.23 7.49 -2.61
CA THR A 193 -8.83 8.68 -3.37
C THR A 193 -8.94 8.43 -4.87
N MET A 194 -8.48 7.26 -5.36
CA MET A 194 -8.61 6.89 -6.77
C MET A 194 -10.08 6.84 -7.23
N VAL A 195 -10.97 6.25 -6.44
CA VAL A 195 -12.42 6.22 -6.73
C VAL A 195 -13.00 7.63 -6.78
N ALA A 196 -12.66 8.49 -5.81
CA ALA A 196 -13.13 9.88 -5.80
C ALA A 196 -12.66 10.65 -7.05
N LEU A 197 -11.41 10.48 -7.47
CA LEU A 197 -10.88 11.11 -8.69
C LEU A 197 -11.58 10.58 -9.95
N ALA A 198 -11.88 9.28 -10.01
CA ALA A 198 -12.59 8.68 -11.13
C ALA A 198 -14.02 9.24 -11.28
N ILE A 199 -14.75 9.35 -10.16
CA ILE A 199 -16.09 9.97 -10.14
C ILE A 199 -16.01 11.42 -10.59
N ARG A 200 -15.06 12.20 -10.05
CA ARG A 200 -14.87 13.61 -10.42
C ARG A 200 -14.55 13.81 -11.90
N LEU A 201 -13.74 12.94 -12.50
CA LEU A 201 -13.48 12.99 -13.94
C LEU A 201 -14.74 12.62 -14.75
N ALA A 202 -15.48 11.60 -14.32
CA ALA A 202 -16.73 11.22 -14.99
C ALA A 202 -17.74 12.39 -15.01
N ASP A 203 -17.91 13.09 -13.88
CA ASP A 203 -18.75 14.29 -13.80
C ASP A 203 -18.26 15.38 -14.77
N HIS A 204 -16.95 15.69 -14.77
CA HIS A 204 -16.35 16.67 -15.67
C HIS A 204 -16.61 16.35 -17.15
N LEU A 205 -16.41 15.09 -17.56
CA LEU A 205 -16.63 14.67 -18.94
C LEU A 205 -18.12 14.67 -19.33
N SER A 206 -19.00 14.32 -18.39
CA SER A 206 -20.45 14.32 -18.62
C SER A 206 -21.03 15.73 -18.82
N HIS A 207 -20.46 16.74 -18.16
CA HIS A 207 -20.88 18.13 -18.35
C HIS A 207 -20.36 18.73 -19.67
N ARG A 208 -19.17 18.29 -20.14
CA ARG A 208 -18.61 18.73 -21.42
C ARG A 208 -19.40 18.22 -22.64
N SER A 209 -19.92 17.00 -22.59
CA SER A 209 -20.70 16.43 -23.69
C SER A 209 -22.07 17.10 -23.90
N VAL A 210 -22.56 17.85 -22.91
CA VAL A 210 -23.80 18.63 -23.02
C VAL A 210 -23.58 19.97 -23.71
N GLU A 211 -22.39 20.58 -23.56
CA GLU A 211 -22.07 21.88 -24.18
C GLU A 211 -21.68 21.75 -25.67
N ASP A 212 -21.05 20.65 -26.09
CA ASP A 212 -20.67 20.40 -27.49
C ASP A 212 -21.85 19.93 -28.39
N HIS A 213 -23.05 19.78 -27.82
CA HIS A 213 -24.27 19.33 -28.52
C HIS A 213 -25.46 20.28 -28.40
N ALA A 214 -25.26 21.49 -27.86
CA ALA A 214 -26.24 22.57 -27.80
C ALA A 214 -25.92 23.68 -28.83
#